data_AF-A0A2V9N2B2-F1
#
_entry.id   AF-A0A2V9N2B2-F1
#
_cell.length_a   1.000
_cell.length_b   1.000
_cell.length_c   1.000
_cell.angle_alpha   90.00
_cell.angle_beta   90.00
_cell.angle_gamma   90.00
#
_symmetry.space_group_name_H-M   'P 1'
#
loop_
_entity.id
_entity.type
_entity.pdbx_description
1 polymer ?
#
loop_
_entity_poly.entity_id
_entity_poly.type
_entity_poly.pdbx_seq_one_letter_code
_entity_poly.pdbx_strand_id
1 'polypeptide(L)' 'MSKSTAAKNKAIVLEAFETLFNKRDYAAAERFWSPNYIQHSAHIAPGRDGLFGLIKSLPDTLTY' A
#
# COMPACT_ATOMS: atom_id res chain seq x y z
N MET A 1 -5.10 5.49 -27.89
CA MET A 1 -3.79 4.94 -27.48
C MET A 1 -3.98 4.11 -26.21
N SER A 2 -3.77 2.80 -26.27
CA SER A 2 -3.76 1.96 -25.06
C SER A 2 -2.56 2.34 -24.19
N LYS A 3 -2.77 2.67 -22.91
CA LYS A 3 -1.64 2.81 -21.96
C LYS A 3 -0.89 1.49 -21.92
N SER A 4 0.44 1.54 -22.02
CA SER A 4 1.28 0.36 -21.83
C SER A 4 1.01 -0.27 -20.45
N THR A 5 1.22 -1.57 -20.32
CA THR A 5 1.07 -2.29 -19.04
C THR A 5 1.88 -1.61 -17.93
N ALA A 6 3.08 -1.13 -18.23
CA ALA A 6 3.91 -0.39 -17.28
C ALA A 6 3.24 0.91 -16.79
N ALA A 7 2.65 1.71 -17.69
CA ALA A 7 1.96 2.94 -17.31
C ALA A 7 0.71 2.67 -16.46
N LYS A 8 -0.01 1.57 -16.73
CA LYS A 8 -1.16 1.14 -15.91
C LYS A 8 -0.71 0.67 -14.53
N ASN A 9 0.32 -0.17 -14.46
CA ASN A 9 0.87 -0.67 -13.19
C ASN A 9 1.39 0.49 -12.32
N LYS A 10 2.10 1.46 -12.92
CA LYS A 10 2.54 2.66 -12.20
C LYS A 10 1.37 3.43 -11.60
N ALA A 11 0.29 3.63 -12.36
CA ALA A 11 -0.90 4.31 -11.85
C ALA A 11 -1.54 3.57 -10.67
N ILE A 12 -1.63 2.24 -10.74
CA ILE A 12 -2.15 1.40 -9.65
C ILE A 12 -1.29 1.57 -8.39
N VAL A 13 0.04 1.50 -8.51
CA VAL A 13 0.94 1.63 -7.35
C VAL A 13 0.84 3.03 -6.74
N LEU A 14 0.75 4.08 -7.55
CA LEU A 14 0.58 5.44 -7.03
C LEU A 14 -0.75 5.61 -6.27
N GLU A 15 -1.86 5.09 -6.82
CA GLU A 15 -3.16 5.14 -6.13
C GLU A 15 -3.14 4.32 -4.83
N ALA A 16 -2.51 3.15 -4.85
CA ALA A 16 -2.34 2.31 -3.67
C ALA A 16 -1.58 3.07 -2.57
N PHE A 17 -0.44 3.67 -2.92
CA PHE A 17 0.39 4.44 -1.99
C PHE A 17 -0.38 5.62 -1.38
N GLU A 18 -1.04 6.41 -2.22
CA GLU A 18 -1.87 7.52 -1.77
C GLU A 18 -2.99 7.06 -0.82
N THR A 19 -3.63 5.93 -1.13
CA THR A 19 -4.73 5.39 -0.33
C THR A 19 -4.27 4.92 1.06
N LEU A 20 -3.16 4.17 1.12
CA LEU A 20 -2.68 3.59 2.38
C LEU A 20 -1.85 4.56 3.22
N PHE A 21 -0.85 5.21 2.63
CA PHE A 21 0.15 5.96 3.39
C PHE A 21 -0.34 7.38 3.70
N ASN A 22 -1.04 8.02 2.77
CA ASN A 22 -1.43 9.42 2.92
C ASN A 22 -2.84 9.56 3.48
N LYS A 23 -3.83 8.93 2.82
CA LYS A 23 -5.23 8.99 3.27
C LYS A 23 -5.52 8.10 4.47
N ARG A 24 -4.67 7.08 4.69
CA ARG A 24 -4.85 6.05 5.73
C ARG A 24 -6.23 5.38 5.66
N ASP A 25 -6.77 5.24 4.44
CA ASP A 25 -8.03 4.54 4.18
C ASP A 25 -7.75 3.04 4.05
N TYR A 26 -7.70 2.36 5.20
CA TYR A 26 -7.35 0.95 5.26
C TYR A 26 -8.34 0.05 4.50
N ALA A 27 -9.63 0.36 4.57
CA ALA A 27 -10.66 -0.43 3.89
C ALA A 27 -10.51 -0.33 2.37
N ALA A 28 -10.29 0.87 1.84
CA ALA A 28 -10.02 1.04 0.41
C ALA A 28 -8.64 0.52 0.01
N ALA A 29 -7.65 0.52 0.91
CA ALA A 29 -6.32 -0.02 0.62
C ALA A 29 -6.34 -1.54 0.40
N GLU A 30 -7.28 -2.28 1.00
CA GLU A 30 -7.39 -3.73 0.84
C GLU A 30 -7.50 -4.20 -0.62
N ARG A 31 -8.00 -3.36 -1.53
CA ARG A 31 -8.11 -3.67 -2.96
C ARG A 31 -6.76 -3.70 -3.70
N PHE A 32 -5.71 -3.13 -3.11
CA PHE A 32 -4.40 -3.00 -3.75
C PHE A 32 -3.36 -3.99 -3.22
N TRP A 33 -3.53 -4.49 -2.00
CA TRP A 33 -2.64 -5.47 -1.40
C TRP A 33 -3.35 -6.80 -1.21
N SER A 34 -2.78 -7.84 -1.80
CA SER A 34 -3.24 -9.20 -1.59
C SER A 34 -3.11 -9.58 -0.10
N PRO A 35 -4.05 -10.35 0.49
CA PRO A 35 -3.94 -10.80 1.89
C PRO A 35 -2.60 -11.51 2.17
N ASN A 36 -2.07 -12.25 1.19
CA ASN A 36 -0.77 -12.92 1.23
C ASN A 36 0.39 -12.07 0.65
N TYR A 37 0.33 -10.74 0.77
CA TYR A 37 1.40 -9.83 0.36
C TYR A 37 2.75 -10.22 0.96
N ILE A 38 3.76 -10.35 0.11
CA ILE A 38 5.13 -10.67 0.52
C ILE A 38 5.87 -9.36 0.77
N GLN A 39 6.18 -9.09 2.03
CA GLN A 39 7.02 -7.97 2.45
C GLN A 39 8.44 -8.48 2.73
N HIS A 40 9.43 -7.77 2.19
CA HIS A 40 10.85 -8.12 2.33
C HIS A 40 11.54 -7.43 3.51
N SER A 41 10.99 -6.32 4.01
CA SER A 41 11.54 -5.64 5.19
C SER A 41 11.39 -6.51 6.45
N ALA A 42 12.53 -6.92 7.03
CA ALA A 42 12.57 -7.83 8.19
C ALA A 42 11.84 -7.32 9.45
N HIS A 43 11.58 -6.01 9.53
CA HIS A 43 10.92 -5.37 10.66
C HIS A 43 9.39 -5.27 10.51
N ILE A 44 8.85 -5.72 9.38
CA ILE A 44 7.40 -5.67 9.10
C ILE A 44 6.88 -7.11 9.16
N ALA A 45 5.81 -7.32 9.91
CA ALA A 45 5.13 -8.61 9.94
C ALA A 45 4.67 -9.02 8.52
N PRO A 46 4.57 -10.33 8.23
CA PRO A 46 4.17 -10.81 6.91
C PRO A 46 2.72 -10.46 6.58
N GLY A 47 2.39 -10.53 5.28
CA GLY A 47 1.04 -10.31 4.79
C GLY A 47 0.64 -8.83 4.74
N ARG A 48 -0.56 -8.59 4.21
CA ARG A 48 -1.14 -7.24 4.15
C ARG A 48 -1.29 -6.63 5.53
N ASP A 49 -1.75 -7.43 6.49
CA ASP A 49 -2.06 -6.97 7.84
C ASP A 49 -0.80 -6.49 8.57
N GLY A 50 0.36 -7.09 8.29
CA GLY A 50 1.64 -6.62 8.82
C GLY A 50 2.04 -5.25 8.29
N LEU A 51 1.87 -5.01 6.98
CA LEU A 51 2.07 -3.68 6.40
C LEU A 51 1.10 -2.66 6.98
N PHE A 52 -0.19 -2.99 7.09
CA PHE A 52 -1.20 -2.05 7.59
C PHE A 52 -1.00 -1.76 9.09
N GLY A 53 -0.58 -2.76 9.86
CA GLY A 53 -0.21 -2.62 11.26
C GLY A 53 0.94 -1.64 11.45
N LEU A 54 1.96 -1.69 10.58
CA LEU A 54 3.03 -0.68 10.58
C LEU A 54 2.45 0.72 10.34
N ILE A 55 1.66 0.93 9.29
CA ILE A 55 1.15 2.27 8.98
C ILE A 55 0.30 2.82 10.13
N LYS A 56 -0.53 1.97 10.75
CA LYS A 56 -1.34 2.35 11.94
C LYS A 56 -0.50 2.72 13.17
N SER A 57 0.72 2.20 13.30
CA SER A 57 1.60 2.51 14.44
C SER A 57 2.42 3.79 14.24
N LEU A 58 2.51 4.31 13.01
CA LEU A 58 3.23 5.53 12.70
C LEU A 58 2.36 6.78 12.95
N PRO A 59 2.96 7.92 13.32
CA PRO A 59 2.23 9.18 13.52
C PRO A 59 1.41 9.57 12.29
N ASP A 60 0.25 10.18 12.48
CA ASP A 60 -0.63 10.62 11.38
C ASP A 60 -0.01 11.75 10.54
N THR A 61 1.06 12.37 11.03
CA THR A 61 1.85 13.37 10.30
C THR A 61 2.84 12.76 9.30
N LEU A 62 3.05 11.44 9.33
CA LEU A 62 3.92 10.76 8.37
C LEU A 62 3.13 10.47 7.09
N THR A 63 3.43 11.25 6.05
CA THR A 63 2.87 11.13 4.69
C THR A 63 4.00 11.18 3.67
N TYR A 64 3.77 10.64 2.46
CA TYR A 64 4.71 10.62 1.33
C TYR A 64 4.26 11.51 0.17
#